data_AF-A0A6G0UBH4-F1
#
_entry.id   AF-A0A6G0UBH4-F1
#
_cell.length_a   1.000
_cell.length_b   1.000
_cell.length_c   1.000
_cell.angle_alpha   90.00
_cell.angle_beta   90.00
_cell.angle_gamma   90.00
#
_symmetry.space_group_name_H-M   'P 1'
#
loop_
_entity.id
_entity.type
_entity.pdbx_description
1 polymer ?
#
loop_
_entity_poly.entity_id
_entity_poly.type
_entity_poly.pdbx_seq_one_letter_code
_entity_poly.pdbx_strand_id
1 'polypeptide(L)'
;MNETNSKGDKLLDVDKMAFKMTVFHEFECYFYNNLAPVLEIPTPKVFETVSWILKKQEGCLHMEDLSRRAKVLTFFDSFNMTQLKNITKNIVHMHKQILTLEKEKWEGKYLENQLCFLALAPMYNKAIEDFKKLTKEKYPTASLLIEKYQKFFTNEDFVKFAFADSYKTLNIDPVLVHGDLWTPNIMITVDDDGNFTNEITAFVDWQACHEGSPMDDFAR
;
A
#
# COMPACT_ATOMS: atom_id res chain seq x y z
N MET A 1 -17.18 24.67 34.68
CA MET A 1 -17.53 23.30 34.24
C MET A 1 -17.83 23.38 32.76
N ASN A 2 -17.04 22.71 31.92
CA ASN A 2 -17.41 22.23 30.59
C ASN A 2 -16.25 21.34 30.07
N GLU A 3 -16.07 20.20 30.73
CA GLU A 3 -15.25 19.08 30.27
C GLU A 3 -16.20 17.94 29.85
N THR A 4 -16.92 18.06 28.73
CA THR A 4 -17.78 16.94 28.29
C THR A 4 -17.88 16.69 26.78
N ASN A 5 -17.30 17.50 25.89
CA ASN A 5 -17.41 17.26 24.44
C ASN A 5 -16.19 16.62 23.75
N SER A 6 -15.06 16.38 24.43
CA SER A 6 -13.86 15.84 23.76
C SER A 6 -13.79 14.32 23.65
N LYS A 7 -14.65 13.57 24.36
CA LYS A 7 -14.65 12.09 24.36
C LYS A 7 -15.58 11.48 23.30
N GLY A 8 -16.71 12.14 22.98
CA GLY A 8 -17.66 11.66 21.97
C GLY A 8 -17.10 11.73 20.55
N ASP A 9 -16.45 12.84 20.20
CA ASP A 9 -15.84 13.02 18.87
C ASP A 9 -14.63 12.11 18.64
N LYS A 10 -13.83 11.83 19.68
CA LYS A 10 -12.71 10.89 19.60
C LYS A 10 -13.15 9.44 19.43
N LEU A 11 -14.26 9.03 20.05
CA LEU A 11 -14.79 7.67 19.88
C LEU A 11 -15.29 7.44 18.45
N LEU A 12 -15.94 8.46 17.87
CA LEU A 12 -16.42 8.44 16.49
C LEU A 12 -15.26 8.35 15.47
N ASP A 13 -14.12 8.96 15.78
CA ASP A 13 -12.90 8.94 14.95
C ASP A 13 -12.19 7.57 15.00
N VAL A 14 -12.11 6.95 16.19
CA VAL A 14 -11.55 5.61 16.36
C VAL A 14 -12.38 4.55 15.65
N ASP A 15 -13.71 4.61 15.75
CA ASP A 15 -14.60 3.66 15.04
C ASP A 15 -14.50 3.82 13.51
N LYS A 16 -14.29 5.04 13.00
CA LYS A 16 -14.04 5.29 11.57
C LYS A 16 -12.71 4.72 11.11
N MET A 17 -11.64 4.93 11.87
CA MET A 17 -10.33 4.36 11.59
C MET A 17 -10.39 2.83 11.61
N ALA A 18 -11.00 2.24 12.64
CA ALA A 18 -11.17 0.79 12.76
C ALA A 18 -11.97 0.23 11.59
N PHE A 19 -13.06 0.90 11.18
CA PHE A 19 -13.81 0.52 9.98
C PHE A 19 -12.94 0.55 8.72
N LYS A 20 -12.15 1.60 8.50
CA LYS A 20 -11.25 1.67 7.34
C LYS A 20 -10.19 0.55 7.38
N MET A 21 -9.63 0.23 8.54
CA MET A 21 -8.73 -0.93 8.67
C MET A 21 -9.40 -2.26 8.31
N THR A 22 -10.71 -2.42 8.58
CA THR A 22 -11.44 -3.62 8.11
C THR A 22 -11.51 -3.66 6.58
N VAL A 23 -11.63 -2.51 5.90
CA VAL A 23 -11.65 -2.44 4.44
C VAL A 23 -10.29 -2.83 3.84
N PHE A 24 -9.19 -2.30 4.39
CA PHE A 24 -7.82 -2.71 4.02
C PHE A 24 -7.66 -4.24 4.08
N HIS A 25 -8.08 -4.85 5.19
CA HIS A 25 -8.00 -6.29 5.40
C HIS A 25 -8.87 -7.08 4.42
N GLU A 26 -10.10 -6.65 4.16
CA GLU A 26 -10.98 -7.34 3.21
C GLU A 26 -10.48 -7.22 1.76
N PHE A 27 -9.84 -6.12 1.38
CA PHE A 27 -9.21 -5.98 0.07
C PHE A 27 -8.07 -6.98 -0.11
N GLU A 28 -7.22 -7.13 0.90
CA GLU A 28 -6.14 -8.11 0.88
C GLU A 28 -6.68 -9.56 0.86
N CYS A 29 -7.69 -9.86 1.68
CA CYS A 29 -8.36 -11.16 1.65
C CYS A 29 -8.97 -11.45 0.26
N TYR A 30 -9.63 -10.44 -0.34
CA TYR A 30 -10.22 -10.59 -1.66
C TYR A 30 -9.15 -10.87 -2.72
N PHE A 31 -8.04 -10.11 -2.70
CA PHE A 31 -6.90 -10.32 -3.59
C PHE A 31 -6.39 -11.76 -3.51
N TYR A 32 -6.05 -12.24 -2.31
CA TYR A 32 -5.48 -13.57 -2.13
C TYR A 32 -6.44 -14.71 -2.48
N ASN A 33 -7.74 -14.55 -2.24
CA ASN A 33 -8.72 -15.60 -2.55
C ASN A 33 -9.13 -15.65 -4.02
N ASN A 34 -9.17 -14.50 -4.70
CA ASN A 34 -9.83 -14.41 -6.01
C ASN A 34 -8.89 -14.04 -7.16
N LEU A 35 -7.82 -13.29 -6.89
CA LEU A 35 -6.94 -12.76 -7.93
C LEU A 35 -5.57 -13.42 -7.91
N ALA A 36 -4.89 -13.50 -6.76
CA ALA A 36 -3.60 -14.18 -6.65
C ALA A 36 -3.58 -15.60 -7.26
N PRO A 37 -4.63 -16.45 -7.14
CA PRO A 37 -4.62 -17.79 -7.72
C PRO A 37 -4.69 -17.83 -9.25
N VAL A 38 -5.12 -16.74 -9.90
CA VAL A 38 -5.27 -16.65 -11.35
C VAL A 38 -4.25 -15.71 -12.01
N LEU A 39 -3.44 -15.04 -11.20
CA LEU A 39 -2.36 -14.15 -11.64
C LEU A 39 -1.02 -14.86 -11.54
N GLU A 40 -0.16 -14.64 -12.51
CA GLU A 40 1.24 -15.07 -12.50
C GLU A 40 2.09 -14.01 -11.77
N ILE A 41 1.80 -13.83 -10.47
CA ILE A 41 2.58 -12.98 -9.59
C ILE A 41 3.07 -13.76 -8.36
N PRO A 42 4.38 -13.68 -8.02
CA PRO A 42 4.90 -14.35 -6.83
C PRO A 42 4.22 -13.81 -5.58
N THR A 43 3.56 -14.69 -4.84
CA THR A 43 2.92 -14.40 -3.56
C THR A 43 3.24 -15.53 -2.58
N PRO A 44 3.20 -15.30 -1.26
CA PRO A 44 3.26 -16.39 -0.29
C PRO A 44 2.05 -17.31 -0.50
N LYS A 45 2.21 -18.61 -0.26
CA LYS A 45 1.04 -19.49 -0.23
C LYS A 45 0.12 -19.07 0.92
N VAL A 46 -1.12 -18.73 0.61
CA VAL A 46 -2.15 -18.46 1.61
C VAL A 46 -2.91 -19.75 1.90
N PHE A 47 -2.96 -20.13 3.18
CA PHE A 47 -3.67 -21.31 3.65
C PHE A 47 -5.12 -20.99 4.02
N GLU A 48 -5.36 -19.83 4.63
CA GLU A 48 -6.67 -19.40 5.08
C GLU A 48 -6.74 -17.88 5.21
N THR A 49 -7.91 -17.31 4.92
CA THR A 49 -8.24 -15.92 5.20
C THR A 49 -9.47 -15.86 6.09
N VAL A 50 -9.43 -15.03 7.13
CA VAL A 50 -10.55 -14.80 8.05
C VAL A 50 -10.92 -13.34 7.93
N SER A 51 -12.17 -13.05 7.53
CA SER A 51 -12.66 -11.68 7.43
C SER A 51 -12.66 -10.95 8.77
N TRP A 52 -12.42 -9.65 8.74
CA TRP A 52 -12.54 -8.78 9.91
C TRP A 52 -13.96 -8.21 9.99
N ILE A 53 -14.73 -8.64 10.99
CA ILE A 53 -16.05 -8.09 11.28
C ILE A 53 -15.95 -7.19 12.51
N LEU A 54 -16.07 -5.88 12.32
CA LEU A 54 -15.92 -4.87 13.38
C LEU A 54 -16.76 -5.23 14.63
N LYS A 55 -16.12 -5.22 15.80
CA LYS A 55 -16.71 -5.55 17.13
C LYS A 55 -17.25 -6.99 17.26
N LYS A 56 -16.99 -7.89 16.30
CA LYS A 56 -17.47 -9.29 16.33
C LYS A 56 -16.36 -10.33 16.13
N GLN A 57 -15.43 -10.09 15.19
CA GLN A 57 -14.39 -11.04 14.79
C GLN A 57 -13.18 -10.28 14.29
N GLU A 58 -11.98 -10.63 14.76
CA GLU A 58 -10.73 -10.11 14.22
C GLU A 58 -10.39 -10.77 12.89
N GLY A 59 -9.77 -10.00 11.98
CA GLY A 59 -9.26 -10.52 10.71
C GLY A 59 -7.95 -11.29 10.89
N CYS A 60 -7.70 -12.26 10.01
CA CYS A 60 -6.44 -12.99 9.99
C CYS A 60 -6.10 -13.48 8.58
N LEU A 61 -4.82 -13.48 8.23
CA LEU A 61 -4.27 -14.16 7.05
C LEU A 61 -3.26 -15.20 7.54
N HIS A 62 -3.54 -16.47 7.26
CA HIS A 62 -2.63 -17.56 7.55
C HIS A 62 -1.87 -17.91 6.27
N MET A 63 -0.56 -17.64 6.25
CA MET A 63 0.29 -17.74 5.07
C MET A 63 1.62 -18.43 5.34
N GLU A 64 2.28 -18.87 4.26
CA GLU A 64 3.60 -19.47 4.28
C GLU A 64 4.63 -18.53 4.90
N ASP A 65 5.44 -19.07 5.82
CA ASP A 65 6.62 -18.39 6.34
C ASP A 65 7.77 -18.48 5.33
N LEU A 66 8.11 -17.34 4.74
CA LEU A 66 9.16 -17.19 3.72
C LEU A 66 10.54 -16.87 4.32
N SER A 67 10.63 -16.63 5.64
CA SER A 67 11.84 -16.10 6.30
C SER A 67 13.09 -16.96 6.14
N ARG A 68 12.93 -18.25 5.84
CA ARG A 68 14.03 -19.19 5.62
C ARG A 68 14.69 -19.08 4.25
N ARG A 69 13.97 -18.54 3.26
CA ARG A 69 14.41 -18.52 1.85
C ARG A 69 14.38 -17.15 1.20
N ALA A 70 13.84 -16.15 1.89
CA ALA A 70 13.78 -14.80 1.36
C ALA A 70 13.93 -13.74 2.45
N LYS A 71 14.45 -12.59 2.03
CA LYS A 71 14.62 -11.39 2.87
C LYS A 71 14.14 -10.17 2.11
N VAL A 72 13.89 -9.10 2.85
CA VAL A 72 13.63 -7.77 2.30
C VAL A 72 14.89 -6.94 2.38
N LEU A 73 15.09 -6.05 1.41
CA LEU A 73 16.13 -5.02 1.51
C LEU A 73 15.74 -4.00 2.58
N THR A 74 16.73 -3.40 3.24
CA THR A 74 16.45 -2.36 4.24
C THR A 74 16.12 -1.03 3.56
N PHE A 75 15.63 -0.07 4.33
CA PHE A 75 15.32 1.28 3.85
C PHE A 75 16.50 2.01 3.20
N PHE A 76 17.74 1.62 3.53
CA PHE A 76 18.96 2.26 3.03
C PHE A 76 19.60 1.53 1.86
N ASP A 77 19.11 0.32 1.54
CA ASP A 77 19.62 -0.48 0.45
C ASP A 77 18.82 -0.22 -0.83
N SER A 78 19.42 -0.53 -1.98
CA SER A 78 18.79 -0.37 -3.28
C SER A 78 18.84 -1.66 -4.07
N PHE A 79 17.79 -1.91 -4.85
CA PHE A 79 17.79 -3.00 -5.80
C PHE A 79 18.87 -2.78 -6.87
N ASN A 80 19.54 -3.86 -7.25
CA ASN A 80 20.41 -3.82 -8.42
C ASN A 80 19.57 -3.82 -9.71
N MET A 81 20.20 -3.54 -10.85
CA MET A 81 19.49 -3.41 -12.13
C MET A 81 18.78 -4.70 -12.58
N THR A 82 19.30 -5.87 -12.23
CA THR A 82 18.67 -7.16 -12.55
C THR A 82 17.43 -7.38 -11.68
N GLN A 83 17.52 -7.09 -10.38
CA GLN A 83 16.38 -7.13 -9.46
C GLN A 83 15.26 -6.18 -9.92
N LEU A 84 15.61 -4.93 -10.27
CA LEU A 84 14.63 -3.96 -10.80
C LEU A 84 13.93 -4.49 -12.06
N LYS A 85 14.68 -5.05 -13.01
CA LYS A 85 14.09 -5.68 -14.21
C LYS A 85 13.16 -6.83 -13.86
N ASN A 86 13.51 -7.66 -12.89
CA ASN A 86 12.68 -8.78 -12.45
C ASN A 86 11.42 -8.28 -11.73
N ILE A 87 11.50 -7.25 -10.89
CA ILE A 87 10.34 -6.59 -10.28
C ILE A 87 9.41 -6.05 -11.37
N THR A 88 9.94 -5.21 -12.27
CA THR A 88 9.16 -4.64 -13.37
C THR A 88 8.51 -5.71 -14.23
N LYS A 89 9.23 -6.78 -14.56
CA LYS A 89 8.69 -7.88 -15.37
C LYS A 89 7.47 -8.53 -14.69
N ASN A 90 7.55 -8.82 -13.39
CA ASN A 90 6.43 -9.42 -12.65
C ASN A 90 5.23 -8.47 -12.59
N ILE A 91 5.45 -7.19 -12.25
CA ILE A 91 4.38 -6.19 -12.15
C ILE A 91 3.70 -5.94 -13.50
N VAL A 92 4.48 -5.72 -14.58
CA VAL A 92 3.92 -5.53 -15.92
C VAL A 92 3.17 -6.78 -16.39
N HIS A 93 3.65 -7.98 -16.06
CA HIS A 93 2.96 -9.21 -16.40
C HIS A 93 1.61 -9.30 -15.68
N MET A 94 1.57 -9.01 -14.38
CA MET A 94 0.32 -8.95 -13.61
C MET A 94 -0.64 -7.91 -14.20
N HIS A 95 -0.18 -6.67 -14.44
CA HIS A 95 -1.00 -5.61 -15.05
C HIS A 95 -1.60 -6.06 -16.38
N LYS A 96 -0.81 -6.72 -17.24
CA LYS A 96 -1.28 -7.29 -18.49
C LYS A 96 -2.37 -8.34 -18.26
N GLN A 97 -2.20 -9.25 -17.31
CA GLN A 97 -3.19 -10.28 -17.02
C GLN A 97 -4.51 -9.68 -16.54
N ILE A 98 -4.46 -8.66 -15.68
CA ILE A 98 -5.64 -7.93 -15.22
C ILE A 98 -6.41 -7.31 -16.39
N LEU A 99 -5.72 -6.64 -17.32
CA LEU A 99 -6.34 -6.05 -18.52
C LEU A 99 -7.02 -7.09 -19.43
N THR A 100 -6.57 -8.35 -19.37
CA THR A 100 -7.16 -9.45 -20.15
C THR A 100 -8.19 -10.26 -19.37
N LEU A 101 -8.34 -10.03 -18.07
CA LEU A 101 -9.31 -10.70 -17.22
C LEU A 101 -10.71 -10.13 -17.49
N GLU A 102 -11.74 -10.97 -17.36
CA GLU A 102 -13.13 -10.50 -17.35
C GLU A 102 -13.29 -9.38 -16.31
N LYS A 103 -13.79 -8.22 -16.76
CA LYS A 103 -13.90 -7.00 -15.95
C LYS A 103 -14.63 -7.24 -14.64
N GLU A 104 -15.70 -8.04 -14.67
CA GLU A 104 -16.55 -8.37 -13.51
C GLU A 104 -15.80 -9.12 -12.39
N LYS A 105 -14.62 -9.68 -12.67
CA LYS A 105 -13.80 -10.37 -11.67
C LYS A 105 -13.01 -9.42 -10.79
N TRP A 106 -12.74 -8.20 -11.23
CA TRP A 106 -11.81 -7.29 -10.54
C TRP A 106 -12.25 -5.81 -10.55
N GLU A 107 -12.84 -5.32 -11.64
CA GLU A 107 -13.26 -3.92 -11.80
C GLU A 107 -14.45 -3.60 -10.87
N GLY A 108 -14.38 -2.43 -10.24
CA GLY A 108 -15.33 -1.96 -9.24
C GLY A 108 -15.23 -2.65 -7.88
N LYS A 109 -14.24 -3.53 -7.64
CA LYS A 109 -14.08 -4.26 -6.37
C LYS A 109 -13.15 -3.57 -5.39
N TYR A 110 -12.31 -2.67 -5.89
CA TYR A 110 -11.36 -1.90 -5.09
C TYR A 110 -11.69 -0.42 -5.16
N LEU A 111 -12.89 -0.09 -4.68
CA LEU A 111 -13.40 1.27 -4.66
C LEU A 111 -12.66 2.07 -3.59
N GLU A 112 -11.89 3.07 -4.04
CA GLU A 112 -11.04 3.96 -3.24
C GLU A 112 -9.69 3.36 -2.81
N ASN A 113 -8.61 4.08 -3.12
CA ASN A 113 -7.30 3.81 -2.55
C ASN A 113 -7.31 4.15 -1.06
N GLN A 114 -7.08 3.13 -0.23
CA GLN A 114 -7.13 3.27 1.21
C GLN A 114 -5.94 4.08 1.79
N LEU A 115 -4.81 4.17 1.08
CA LEU A 115 -3.70 5.05 1.46
C LEU A 115 -4.07 6.53 1.35
N CYS A 116 -4.96 6.92 0.43
CA CYS A 116 -5.47 8.30 0.38
C CYS A 116 -6.14 8.68 1.70
N PHE A 117 -6.89 7.75 2.29
CA PHE A 117 -7.54 7.98 3.59
C PHE A 117 -6.50 8.20 4.70
N LEU A 118 -5.44 7.39 4.76
CA LEU A 118 -4.35 7.56 5.74
C LEU A 118 -3.62 8.89 5.55
N ALA A 119 -3.33 9.27 4.31
CA ALA A 119 -2.64 10.52 3.97
C ALA A 119 -3.47 11.76 4.34
N LEU A 120 -4.80 11.66 4.32
CA LEU A 120 -5.71 12.75 4.68
C LEU A 120 -6.16 12.72 6.14
N ALA A 121 -5.80 11.68 6.89
CA ALA A 121 -6.19 11.55 8.29
C ALA A 121 -5.55 12.67 9.14
N PRO A 122 -6.23 13.17 10.19
CA PRO A 122 -5.69 14.22 11.06
C PRO A 122 -4.33 13.89 11.67
N MET A 123 -4.04 12.60 11.88
CA MET A 123 -2.74 12.13 12.37
C MET A 123 -1.59 12.45 11.40
N TYR A 124 -1.85 12.47 10.09
CA TYR A 124 -0.84 12.77 9.08
C TYR A 124 -0.45 14.25 9.12
N ASN A 125 -1.43 15.14 9.29
CA ASN A 125 -1.17 16.58 9.50
C ASN A 125 -0.30 16.82 10.75
N LYS A 126 -0.62 16.12 11.84
CA LYS A 126 0.19 16.18 13.07
C LYS A 126 1.62 15.67 12.82
N ALA A 127 1.78 14.59 12.06
CA ALA A 127 3.10 14.05 11.71
C ALA A 127 3.93 15.07 10.90
N ILE A 128 3.32 15.77 9.95
CA ILE A 128 3.97 16.85 9.18
C ILE A 128 4.41 17.99 10.11
N GLU A 129 3.55 18.42 11.04
CA GLU A 129 3.89 19.47 12.00
C GLU A 129 5.05 19.07 12.93
N ASP A 130 5.02 17.84 13.43
CA ASP A 130 6.06 17.32 14.31
C ASP A 130 7.38 17.16 13.54
N PHE A 131 7.33 16.67 12.29
CA PHE A 131 8.50 16.59 11.42
C PHE A 131 9.08 17.98 11.11
N LYS A 132 8.23 18.98 10.90
CA LYS A 132 8.65 20.39 10.72
C LYS A 132 9.36 20.92 11.97
N LYS A 133 8.84 20.66 13.18
CA LYS A 133 9.48 21.06 14.44
C LYS A 133 10.86 20.40 14.60
N LEU A 134 10.95 19.09 14.34
CA LEU A 134 12.19 18.32 14.43
C LEU A 134 13.25 18.81 13.44
N THR A 135 12.84 19.19 12.23
CA THR A 135 13.76 19.61 11.16
C THR A 135 14.19 21.07 11.27
N LYS A 136 13.43 21.93 11.96
CA LYS A 136 13.69 23.38 12.02
C LYS A 136 15.11 23.74 12.50
N GLU A 137 15.62 23.06 13.52
CA GLU A 137 16.94 23.34 14.08
C GLU A 137 18.05 22.50 13.42
N LYS A 138 17.76 21.22 13.16
CA LYS A 138 18.77 20.25 12.70
C LYS A 138 18.94 20.19 11.18
N TYR A 139 17.88 20.53 10.43
CA TYR A 139 17.80 20.37 8.98
C TYR A 139 17.01 21.53 8.34
N PRO A 140 17.55 22.77 8.35
CA PRO A 140 16.81 23.95 7.92
C PRO A 140 16.31 23.87 6.46
N THR A 141 17.07 23.24 5.57
CA THR A 141 16.64 22.99 4.18
C THR A 141 15.39 22.11 4.12
N ALA A 142 15.32 21.04 4.92
CA ALA A 142 14.14 20.17 4.97
C ALA A 142 12.92 20.94 5.47
N SER A 143 13.09 21.77 6.52
CA SER A 143 12.01 22.62 7.03
C SER A 143 11.45 23.57 5.97
N LEU A 144 12.31 24.20 5.15
CA LEU A 144 11.88 25.07 4.05
C LEU A 144 11.10 24.31 2.96
N LEU A 145 11.53 23.08 2.64
CA LEU A 145 10.82 22.24 1.67
C LEU A 145 9.44 21.85 2.21
N ILE A 146 9.33 21.43 3.48
CA ILE A 146 8.05 21.12 4.11
C ILE A 146 7.12 22.34 4.03
N GLU A 147 7.60 23.53 4.40
CA GLU A 147 6.80 24.76 4.32
C GLU A 147 6.29 25.07 2.91
N LYS A 148 7.14 24.85 1.90
CA LYS A 148 6.80 25.10 0.50
C LYS A 148 5.77 24.11 -0.03
N TYR A 149 5.85 22.85 0.36
CA TYR A 149 5.08 21.76 -0.22
C TYR A 149 3.93 21.23 0.66
N GLN A 150 3.84 21.61 1.94
CA GLN A 150 2.82 21.10 2.89
C GLN A 150 1.39 21.20 2.37
N LYS A 151 1.06 22.27 1.66
CA LYS A 151 -0.28 22.49 1.10
C LYS A 151 -0.74 21.41 0.13
N PHE A 152 0.19 20.70 -0.51
CA PHE A 152 -0.12 19.60 -1.41
C PHE A 152 -0.50 18.34 -0.64
N PHE A 153 0.18 18.07 0.48
CA PHE A 153 -0.12 16.92 1.34
C PHE A 153 -1.47 17.05 2.06
N THR A 154 -1.97 18.27 2.22
CA THR A 154 -3.28 18.54 2.83
C THR A 154 -4.40 18.82 1.81
N ASN A 155 -4.09 18.80 0.52
CA ASN A 155 -5.08 19.03 -0.53
C ASN A 155 -5.66 17.68 -0.98
N GLU A 156 -6.92 17.44 -0.67
CA GLU A 156 -7.60 16.17 -0.94
C GLU A 156 -7.58 15.77 -2.43
N ASP A 157 -7.87 16.71 -3.32
CA ASP A 157 -7.88 16.44 -4.77
C ASP A 157 -6.50 16.04 -5.28
N PHE A 158 -5.45 16.74 -4.81
CA PHE A 158 -4.08 16.43 -5.16
C PHE A 158 -3.65 15.08 -4.61
N VAL A 159 -3.97 14.77 -3.35
CA VAL A 159 -3.64 13.47 -2.74
C VAL A 159 -4.34 12.34 -3.48
N LYS A 160 -5.64 12.45 -3.75
CA LYS A 160 -6.40 11.46 -4.53
C LYS A 160 -5.82 11.27 -5.92
N PHE A 161 -5.53 12.36 -6.62
CA PHE A 161 -4.89 12.31 -7.93
C PHE A 161 -3.53 11.61 -7.88
N ALA A 162 -2.66 11.99 -6.94
CA ALA A 162 -1.30 11.48 -6.86
C ALA A 162 -1.19 10.02 -6.42
N PHE A 163 -2.17 9.53 -5.65
CA PHE A 163 -2.14 8.18 -5.11
C PHE A 163 -2.97 7.17 -5.91
N ALA A 164 -4.00 7.60 -6.65
CA ALA A 164 -4.96 6.66 -7.25
C ALA A 164 -5.66 7.14 -8.52
N ASP A 165 -6.09 8.41 -8.56
CA ASP A 165 -7.04 8.88 -9.57
C ASP A 165 -6.38 9.43 -10.85
N SER A 166 -5.04 9.32 -10.96
CA SER A 166 -4.28 9.83 -12.11
C SER A 166 -4.79 9.25 -13.45
N TYR A 167 -5.14 7.96 -13.48
CA TYR A 167 -5.66 7.28 -14.68
C TYR A 167 -6.97 7.89 -15.19
N LYS A 168 -7.85 8.37 -14.30
CA LYS A 168 -9.14 9.00 -14.66
C LYS A 168 -8.92 10.28 -15.43
N THR A 169 -7.96 11.10 -14.98
CA THR A 169 -7.64 12.39 -15.62
C THR A 169 -6.90 12.18 -16.94
N LEU A 170 -6.06 11.15 -17.03
CA LEU A 170 -5.28 10.84 -18.22
C LEU A 170 -6.02 9.96 -19.23
N ASN A 171 -7.25 9.51 -18.91
CA ASN A 171 -8.05 8.60 -19.72
C ASN A 171 -7.29 7.33 -20.12
N ILE A 172 -6.64 6.73 -19.12
CA ILE A 172 -5.91 5.46 -19.21
C ILE A 172 -6.81 4.37 -18.63
N ASP A 173 -6.88 3.21 -19.29
CA ASP A 173 -7.58 2.05 -18.74
C ASP A 173 -6.95 1.65 -17.40
N PRO A 174 -7.72 1.54 -16.30
CA PRO A 174 -7.16 1.16 -15.01
C PRO A 174 -6.60 -0.26 -15.06
N VAL A 175 -5.65 -0.52 -14.17
CA VAL A 175 -5.24 -1.86 -13.77
C VAL A 175 -5.38 -2.01 -12.27
N LEU A 176 -5.32 -3.25 -11.77
CA LEU A 176 -5.08 -3.46 -10.36
C LEU A 176 -3.60 -3.19 -10.08
N VAL A 177 -3.34 -2.21 -9.23
CA VAL A 177 -1.99 -1.91 -8.74
C VAL A 177 -1.80 -2.48 -7.34
N HIS A 178 -0.56 -2.77 -6.96
CA HIS A 178 -0.22 -3.13 -5.57
C HIS A 178 -0.48 -1.95 -4.63
N GLY A 179 -0.20 -0.73 -5.09
CA GLY A 179 -0.54 0.52 -4.40
C GLY A 179 0.42 0.94 -3.28
N ASP A 180 1.16 -0.01 -2.72
CA ASP A 180 2.26 0.18 -1.76
C ASP A 180 3.50 -0.64 -2.14
N LEU A 181 3.98 -0.51 -3.37
CA LEU A 181 5.11 -1.30 -3.88
C LEU A 181 6.46 -0.67 -3.52
N TRP A 182 6.85 -0.73 -2.25
CA TRP A 182 8.16 -0.26 -1.78
C TRP A 182 9.00 -1.42 -1.24
N THR A 183 10.28 -1.15 -0.98
CA THR A 183 11.31 -2.15 -0.69
C THR A 183 10.93 -3.25 0.33
N PRO A 184 10.28 -2.94 1.47
CA PRO A 184 9.88 -3.96 2.45
C PRO A 184 8.75 -4.89 2.00
N ASN A 185 8.01 -4.53 0.96
CA ASN A 185 6.91 -5.35 0.42
C ASN A 185 7.36 -6.27 -0.73
N ILE A 186 8.68 -6.31 -0.99
CA ILE A 186 9.31 -7.13 -2.02
C ILE A 186 10.31 -8.08 -1.36
N MET A 187 9.96 -9.35 -1.31
CA MET A 187 10.82 -10.40 -0.76
C MET A 187 11.70 -11.00 -1.85
N ILE A 188 13.01 -10.95 -1.67
CA ILE A 188 14.02 -11.48 -2.59
C ILE A 188 14.57 -12.79 -2.05
N THR A 189 14.69 -13.79 -2.91
CA THR A 189 15.31 -15.08 -2.57
C THR A 189 16.75 -14.88 -2.11
N VAL A 190 17.15 -15.58 -1.06
CA VAL A 190 18.54 -15.64 -0.59
C VAL A 190 19.19 -16.98 -0.91
N ASP A 191 20.50 -16.97 -1.14
CA ASP A 191 21.28 -18.20 -1.28
C ASP A 191 21.60 -18.84 0.08
N ASP A 192 22.30 -19.98 0.07
CA ASP A 192 22.68 -20.73 1.28
C ASP A 192 23.58 -19.92 2.24
N ASP A 193 24.31 -18.91 1.72
CA ASP A 193 25.13 -17.99 2.49
C ASP A 193 24.32 -16.78 3.02
N GLY A 194 23.03 -16.70 2.66
CA GLY A 194 22.11 -15.66 3.08
C GLY A 194 22.23 -14.35 2.31
N ASN A 195 22.92 -14.36 1.16
CA ASN A 195 23.06 -13.21 0.26
C ASN A 195 21.85 -13.09 -0.67
N PHE A 196 21.50 -11.87 -1.04
CA PHE A 196 20.43 -11.62 -1.99
C PHE A 196 20.77 -12.14 -3.38
N THR A 197 19.86 -12.93 -3.94
CA THR A 197 19.87 -13.29 -5.36
C THR A 197 19.14 -12.23 -6.19
N ASN A 198 18.87 -12.52 -7.47
CA ASN A 198 18.04 -11.66 -8.32
C ASN A 198 16.59 -12.12 -8.42
N GLU A 199 16.23 -13.25 -7.80
CA GLU A 199 14.90 -13.84 -7.92
C GLU A 199 13.93 -13.25 -6.90
N ILE A 200 12.75 -12.86 -7.36
CA ILE A 200 11.68 -12.37 -6.49
C ILE A 200 10.92 -13.56 -5.94
N THR A 201 10.93 -13.70 -4.62
CA THR A 201 10.18 -14.76 -3.93
C THR A 201 8.71 -14.40 -3.81
N ALA A 202 8.40 -13.16 -3.40
CA ALA A 202 7.02 -12.73 -3.18
C ALA A 202 6.88 -11.21 -3.18
N PHE A 203 5.73 -10.75 -3.65
CA PHE A 203 5.16 -9.45 -3.32
C PHE A 203 4.13 -9.65 -2.20
N VAL A 204 4.23 -8.86 -1.14
CA VAL A 204 3.43 -9.00 0.08
C VAL A 204 2.77 -7.67 0.43
N ASP A 205 1.81 -7.72 1.34
CA ASP A 205 1.11 -6.52 1.84
C ASP A 205 0.22 -5.87 0.76
N TRP A 206 -0.80 -6.62 0.35
CA TRP A 206 -1.72 -6.21 -0.72
C TRP A 206 -2.91 -5.39 -0.22
N GLN A 207 -2.90 -4.96 1.05
CA GLN A 207 -4.01 -4.21 1.65
C GLN A 207 -4.29 -2.85 0.98
N ALA A 208 -3.28 -2.28 0.30
CA ALA A 208 -3.37 -1.01 -0.41
C ALA A 208 -3.73 -1.15 -1.89
N CYS A 209 -3.99 -2.37 -2.38
CA CYS A 209 -4.28 -2.57 -3.79
C CYS A 209 -5.57 -1.87 -4.22
N HIS A 210 -5.56 -1.31 -5.41
CA HIS A 210 -6.67 -0.51 -5.94
C HIS A 210 -6.66 -0.44 -7.46
N GLU A 211 -7.75 0.08 -8.03
CA GLU A 211 -7.82 0.45 -9.44
C GLU A 211 -7.06 1.75 -9.66
N GLY A 212 -5.96 1.66 -10.41
CA GLY A 212 -5.03 2.77 -10.59
C GLY A 212 -4.37 2.78 -11.95
N SER A 213 -3.46 3.74 -12.12
CA SER A 213 -2.57 3.80 -13.29
C SER A 213 -1.48 2.74 -13.16
N PRO A 214 -1.07 2.04 -14.24
CA PRO A 214 0.08 1.15 -14.19
C PRO A 214 1.35 1.78 -13.62
N MET A 215 1.47 3.12 -13.70
CA MET A 215 2.62 3.86 -13.18
C MET A 215 2.61 4.06 -11.66
N ASP A 216 1.48 3.83 -10.99
CA ASP A 216 1.37 4.04 -9.54
C ASP A 216 2.30 3.09 -8.76
N ASP A 217 2.49 1.86 -9.26
CA ASP A 217 3.44 0.88 -8.68
C ASP A 217 4.91 1.25 -8.93
N PHE A 218 5.22 2.01 -10.00
CA PHE A 218 6.60 2.41 -10.32
C PHE A 218 7.01 3.76 -9.73
N ALA A 219 6.06 4.52 -9.20
CA ALA A 219 6.30 5.84 -8.62
C ALA A 219 6.79 5.78 -7.16
N ARG A 220 6.81 4.59 -6.56
CA ARG A 220 7.21 4.33 -5.16
C ARG A 220 8.71 4.06 -5.06
#